data_AF-A0A418PRQ5-F1
#
_entry.id   AF-A0A418PRQ5-F1
#
_cell.length_a   1.000
_cell.length_b   1.000
_cell.length_c   1.000
_cell.angle_alpha   90.00
_cell.angle_beta   90.00
_cell.angle_gamma   90.00
#
_symmetry.space_group_name_H-M   'P 1'
#
loop_
_entity.id
_entity.type
_entity.pdbx_description
1 polymer ?
#
loop_
_entity_poly.entity_id
_entity_poly.type
_entity_poly.pdbx_seq_one_letter_code
_entity_poly.pdbx_strand_id
1 'polypeptide(L)'
;MQFRTKARAVDLLGKGQIADLPTAITELWKNGYDAYADELKAILYTPGYEDVEKPFFVLSDNGKGMSNIELENKWLILGTDSKSRNNAPEEGIETLWKKPRPIMGEKGIGRLSVSYLGSPMLMLTKKIGEPLQALYFDWRTLENFNLFLDNINIPIVSIKNEEEFIIQFEYLKKEFLKNFYSDNPDPEKAKKETAEKFALWSDQKEVLDKIIKSTKTLILNDFFLDEIVKD
;
A
#
# COMPACT_ATOMS: atom_id res chain seq x y z
N MET A 1 7.48 -6.07 -29.95
CA MET A 1 8.31 -5.77 -28.75
C MET A 1 7.52 -4.79 -27.89
N GLN A 2 7.42 -5.04 -26.58
CA GLN A 2 6.72 -4.15 -25.64
C GLN A 2 7.74 -3.59 -24.64
N PHE A 3 7.55 -2.34 -24.22
CA PHE A 3 8.34 -1.76 -23.14
C PHE A 3 8.08 -2.53 -21.83
N ARG A 4 9.14 -2.82 -21.08
CA ARG A 4 9.05 -3.40 -19.73
C ARG A 4 9.66 -2.43 -18.73
N THR A 5 8.95 -2.22 -17.62
CA THR A 5 9.36 -1.25 -16.60
C THR A 5 10.08 -1.97 -15.45
N LYS A 6 11.29 -1.49 -15.12
CA LYS A 6 12.01 -1.95 -13.93
C LYS A 6 11.31 -1.46 -12.67
N ALA A 7 11.30 -2.27 -11.62
CA ALA A 7 10.67 -1.93 -10.34
C ALA A 7 11.20 -0.60 -9.78
N ARG A 8 12.52 -0.37 -9.91
CA ARG A 8 13.19 0.87 -9.51
C ARG A 8 12.69 2.13 -10.20
N ALA A 9 12.07 2.04 -11.38
CA ALA A 9 11.48 3.21 -12.01
C ALA A 9 10.35 3.80 -11.14
N VAL A 10 9.61 2.96 -10.43
CA VAL A 10 8.55 3.39 -9.50
C VAL A 10 9.14 4.08 -8.28
N ASP A 11 10.23 3.54 -7.72
CA ASP A 11 10.95 4.15 -6.60
C ASP A 11 11.52 5.54 -6.97
N LEU A 12 12.09 5.67 -8.19
CA LEU A 12 12.57 6.96 -8.71
C LEU A 12 11.45 7.98 -8.93
N LEU A 13 10.26 7.54 -9.36
CA LEU A 13 9.08 8.40 -9.52
C LEU A 13 8.44 8.77 -8.18
N GLY A 14 8.55 7.91 -7.17
CA GLY A 14 8.06 8.14 -5.81
C GLY A 14 9.05 8.92 -4.97
N LYS A 15 10.02 8.20 -4.38
CA LYS A 15 11.03 8.81 -3.52
C LYS A 15 11.83 9.88 -4.26
N GLY A 16 12.19 9.63 -5.51
CA GLY A 16 13.05 10.57 -6.27
C GLY A 16 12.41 11.92 -6.62
N GLN A 17 11.08 12.08 -6.53
CA GLN A 17 10.39 13.32 -6.95
C GLN A 17 9.82 14.16 -5.81
N ILE A 18 9.78 13.64 -4.59
CA ILE A 18 9.22 14.37 -3.44
C ILE A 18 10.37 14.89 -2.60
N ALA A 19 10.30 16.18 -2.25
CA ALA A 19 11.40 16.89 -1.63
C ALA A 19 11.63 16.50 -0.16
N ASP A 20 10.54 16.26 0.58
CA ASP A 20 10.58 16.01 2.02
C ASP A 20 9.30 15.33 2.55
N LEU A 21 9.35 14.95 3.83
CA LEU A 21 8.25 14.30 4.55
C LEU A 21 6.97 15.17 4.63
N PRO A 22 7.03 16.49 4.96
CA PRO A 22 5.85 17.35 4.92
C PRO A 22 5.17 17.40 3.54
N THR A 23 5.95 17.43 2.46
CA THR A 23 5.41 17.39 1.09
C THR A 23 4.73 16.05 0.84
N ALA A 24 5.32 14.92 1.27
CA ALA A 24 4.71 13.60 1.15
C ALA A 24 3.35 13.53 1.85
N ILE A 25 3.26 14.00 3.10
CA ILE A 25 2.01 14.07 3.86
C ILE A 25 0.98 14.95 3.14
N THR A 26 1.40 16.11 2.65
CA THR A 26 0.53 17.04 1.91
C THR A 26 -0.05 16.42 0.64
N GLU A 27 0.75 15.66 -0.12
CA GLU A 27 0.26 14.96 -1.31
C GLU A 27 -0.75 13.86 -0.98
N LEU A 28 -0.59 13.17 0.16
CA LEU A 28 -1.57 12.18 0.62
C LEU A 28 -2.85 12.83 1.16
N TRP A 29 -2.73 13.95 1.86
CA TRP A 29 -3.90 14.73 2.29
C TRP A 29 -4.68 15.33 1.12
N LYS A 30 -3.99 15.72 0.02
CA LYS A 30 -4.68 16.06 -1.23
C LYS A 30 -5.47 14.89 -1.80
N ASN A 31 -5.00 13.64 -1.63
CA ASN A 31 -5.77 12.46 -2.06
C ASN A 31 -7.01 12.24 -1.19
N GLY A 32 -6.90 12.35 0.13
CA GLY A 32 -8.07 12.31 1.03
C GLY A 32 -9.04 13.47 0.73
N TYR A 33 -8.50 14.65 0.41
CA TYR A 33 -9.29 15.75 -0.11
C TYR A 33 -9.97 15.37 -1.44
N ASP A 34 -9.31 14.78 -2.42
CA ASP A 34 -10.01 14.36 -3.64
C ASP A 34 -11.00 13.20 -3.40
N ALA A 35 -10.89 12.49 -2.28
CA ALA A 35 -11.80 11.45 -1.82
C ALA A 35 -13.02 11.96 -1.03
N TYR A 36 -13.25 13.27 -0.97
CA TYR A 36 -14.38 13.88 -0.24
C TYR A 36 -14.33 13.72 1.30
N ALA A 37 -13.16 13.43 1.89
CA ALA A 37 -12.95 13.44 3.33
C ALA A 37 -13.25 14.82 3.98
N ASP A 38 -13.81 14.80 5.18
CA ASP A 38 -13.94 15.95 6.10
C ASP A 38 -12.80 16.00 7.10
N GLU A 39 -12.28 14.84 7.48
CA GLU A 39 -11.23 14.69 8.47
C GLU A 39 -10.03 13.95 7.87
N LEU A 40 -8.84 14.47 8.17
CA LEU A 40 -7.55 13.89 7.81
C LEU A 40 -6.73 13.80 9.09
N LYS A 41 -6.33 12.58 9.48
CA LYS A 41 -5.57 12.33 10.70
C LYS A 41 -4.16 11.86 10.37
N ALA A 42 -3.20 12.31 11.17
CA ALA A 42 -1.80 11.88 11.14
C ALA A 42 -1.38 11.57 12.57
N ILE A 43 -1.19 10.29 12.89
CA ILE A 43 -0.95 9.82 14.26
C ILE A 43 0.34 9.01 14.28
N LEU A 44 1.24 9.36 15.21
CA LEU A 44 2.48 8.62 15.45
C LEU A 44 2.34 7.84 16.76
N TYR A 45 2.32 6.53 16.67
CA TYR A 45 2.34 5.63 17.82
C TYR A 45 3.79 5.32 18.17
N THR A 46 4.15 5.42 19.45
CA THR A 46 5.54 5.25 19.94
C THR A 46 5.58 4.36 21.18
N PRO A 47 6.75 3.74 21.48
CA PRO A 47 6.88 2.93 22.69
C PRO A 47 6.51 3.70 23.95
N GLY A 48 5.63 3.09 24.76
CA GLY A 48 5.01 3.72 25.94
C GLY A 48 3.50 3.98 25.80
N TYR A 49 2.95 3.84 24.59
CA TYR A 49 1.51 3.73 24.36
C TYR A 49 1.13 2.25 24.25
N GLU A 50 0.20 1.78 25.08
CA GLU A 50 -0.30 0.39 25.09
C GLU A 50 0.83 -0.65 24.94
N ASP A 51 0.72 -1.57 24.00
CA ASP A 51 1.67 -2.64 23.68
C ASP A 51 2.62 -2.29 22.51
N VAL A 52 2.75 -1.01 22.15
CA VAL A 52 3.61 -0.56 21.05
C VAL A 52 5.08 -0.80 21.40
N GLU A 53 5.72 -1.78 20.75
CA GLU A 53 7.17 -1.99 20.86
C GLU A 53 7.99 -1.24 19.81
N LYS A 54 7.41 -1.05 18.61
CA LYS A 54 8.04 -0.38 17.47
C LYS A 54 7.16 0.75 17.00
N PRO A 55 7.71 1.96 16.77
CA PRO A 55 6.90 3.08 16.34
C PRO A 55 6.32 2.82 14.95
N PHE A 56 5.09 3.26 14.73
CA PHE A 56 4.45 3.26 13.43
C PHE A 56 3.60 4.51 13.24
N PHE A 57 3.42 4.89 11.98
CA PHE A 57 2.73 6.10 11.61
C PHE A 57 1.45 5.75 10.84
N VAL A 58 0.32 6.29 11.29
CA VAL A 58 -0.98 6.13 10.66
C VAL A 58 -1.37 7.45 10.02
N LEU A 59 -1.64 7.40 8.71
CA LEU A 59 -2.25 8.49 7.97
C LEU A 59 -3.61 8.00 7.47
N SER A 60 -4.69 8.66 7.88
CA SER A 60 -6.05 8.24 7.54
C SER A 60 -6.92 9.40 7.11
N ASP A 61 -7.98 9.07 6.36
CA ASP A 61 -9.02 9.99 5.91
C ASP A 61 -10.38 9.29 6.00
N ASN A 62 -11.44 10.05 6.25
CA ASN A 62 -12.82 9.54 6.26
C ASN A 62 -13.54 9.76 4.91
N GLY A 63 -12.78 9.75 3.82
CA GLY A 63 -13.30 9.89 2.47
C GLY A 63 -14.09 8.67 2.01
N LYS A 64 -14.41 8.66 0.72
CA LYS A 64 -15.27 7.65 0.10
C LYS A 64 -14.68 6.23 0.05
N GLY A 65 -13.38 6.08 0.33
CA GLY A 65 -12.65 4.82 0.22
C GLY A 65 -12.57 4.29 -1.23
N MET A 66 -12.10 3.05 -1.36
CA MET A 66 -11.96 2.35 -2.64
C MET A 66 -12.51 0.92 -2.54
N SER A 67 -13.13 0.46 -3.63
CA SER A 67 -13.42 -0.97 -3.84
C SER A 67 -12.16 -1.76 -4.20
N ASN A 68 -12.24 -3.09 -4.21
CA ASN A 68 -11.14 -3.92 -4.73
C ASN A 68 -10.80 -3.55 -6.19
N ILE A 69 -11.83 -3.35 -7.02
CA ILE A 69 -11.68 -2.99 -8.43
C ILE A 69 -10.99 -1.63 -8.57
N GLU A 70 -11.34 -0.65 -7.74
CA GLU A 70 -10.71 0.66 -7.76
C GLU A 70 -9.27 0.62 -7.22
N LEU A 71 -8.99 -0.22 -6.23
CA LEU A 71 -7.64 -0.42 -5.72
C LEU A 71 -6.73 -1.02 -6.81
N GLU A 72 -7.17 -2.08 -7.49
CA GLU A 72 -6.43 -2.74 -8.57
C GLU A 72 -6.28 -1.84 -9.81
N ASN A 73 -7.37 -1.23 -10.29
CA ASN A 73 -7.39 -0.56 -11.58
C ASN A 73 -7.10 0.94 -11.51
N LYS A 74 -7.17 1.54 -10.32
CA LYS A 74 -6.82 2.95 -10.12
C LYS A 74 -5.57 3.03 -9.27
N TRP A 75 -5.59 2.58 -8.01
CA TRP A 75 -4.50 2.83 -7.06
C TRP A 75 -3.17 2.20 -7.46
N LEU A 76 -3.17 0.95 -7.95
CA LEU A 76 -1.96 0.24 -8.36
C LEU A 76 -1.45 0.61 -9.76
N ILE A 77 -2.26 1.30 -10.58
CA ILE A 77 -1.85 1.69 -11.93
C ILE A 77 -1.19 3.07 -11.89
N LEU A 78 0.09 3.14 -12.23
CA LEU A 78 0.85 4.39 -12.33
C LEU A 78 0.50 5.18 -13.59
N GLY A 79 0.51 6.52 -13.48
CA GLY A 79 0.29 7.39 -14.64
C GLY A 79 -1.13 7.42 -15.20
N THR A 80 -2.13 6.95 -14.44
CA THR A 80 -3.54 7.09 -14.84
C THR A 80 -3.98 8.53 -14.73
N ASP A 81 -4.36 9.12 -15.87
CA ASP A 81 -5.12 10.37 -15.99
C ASP A 81 -6.59 10.19 -15.53
N SER A 82 -6.80 9.65 -14.33
CA SER A 82 -8.15 9.36 -13.83
C SER A 82 -8.94 10.62 -13.47
N LYS A 83 -8.25 11.78 -13.33
CA LYS A 83 -8.82 13.03 -12.83
C LYS A 83 -8.89 14.18 -13.85
N SER A 84 -8.16 14.11 -14.98
CA SER A 84 -8.11 15.20 -15.97
C SER A 84 -9.22 15.14 -17.04
N ARG A 85 -9.96 14.02 -17.15
CA ARG A 85 -10.96 13.80 -18.21
C ARG A 85 -12.41 13.77 -17.73
N ASN A 86 -12.66 13.83 -16.43
CA ASN A 86 -14.00 13.76 -15.89
C ASN A 86 -14.52 15.17 -15.59
N ASN A 87 -15.74 15.46 -16.05
CA ASN A 87 -16.53 16.57 -15.52
C ASN A 87 -16.57 16.46 -13.99
N ALA A 88 -16.71 17.60 -13.29
CA ALA A 88 -16.92 17.59 -11.85
C ALA A 88 -18.00 16.56 -11.49
N PRO A 89 -17.72 15.60 -10.58
CA PRO A 89 -18.65 14.54 -10.28
C PRO A 89 -19.97 15.15 -9.77
N GLU A 90 -21.10 14.61 -10.19
CA GLU A 90 -22.40 15.04 -9.65
C GLU A 90 -22.52 14.65 -8.17
N GLU A 91 -23.31 15.43 -7.42
CA GLU A 91 -23.59 15.14 -6.02
C GLU A 91 -24.24 13.76 -5.88
N GLY A 92 -23.68 12.93 -5.02
CA GLY A 92 -24.08 11.53 -4.85
C GLY A 92 -23.07 10.74 -4.04
N ILE A 93 -23.19 9.40 -4.07
CA ILE A 93 -22.38 8.50 -3.23
C ILE A 93 -20.86 8.70 -3.43
N GLU A 94 -20.42 9.00 -4.66
CA GLU A 94 -19.01 9.25 -5.01
C GLU A 94 -18.44 10.56 -4.48
N THR A 95 -19.31 11.47 -4.03
CA THR A 95 -18.96 12.77 -3.40
C THR A 95 -19.35 12.80 -1.92
N LEU A 96 -19.83 11.67 -1.38
CA LEU A 96 -20.46 11.60 -0.06
C LEU A 96 -21.62 12.61 0.08
N TRP A 97 -22.41 12.79 -0.98
CA TRP A 97 -23.52 13.74 -1.08
C TRP A 97 -23.11 15.21 -0.85
N LYS A 98 -21.86 15.55 -1.16
CA LYS A 98 -21.31 16.91 -1.01
C LYS A 98 -21.22 17.59 -2.36
N LYS A 99 -21.21 18.92 -2.32
CA LYS A 99 -20.92 19.76 -3.49
C LYS A 99 -19.58 19.38 -4.11
N PRO A 100 -19.47 19.39 -5.46
CA PRO A 100 -18.20 19.09 -6.12
C PRO A 100 -17.13 20.08 -5.67
N ARG A 101 -15.92 19.59 -5.40
CA ARG A 101 -14.79 20.42 -4.97
C ARG A 101 -13.65 20.45 -6.00
N PRO A 102 -12.89 21.55 -6.12
CA PRO A 102 -11.76 21.63 -7.05
C PRO A 102 -10.75 20.55 -6.76
N ILE A 103 -10.35 19.76 -7.76
CA ILE A 103 -9.38 18.68 -7.59
C ILE A 103 -8.02 19.26 -7.22
N MET A 104 -7.35 18.70 -6.20
CA MET A 104 -6.03 19.16 -5.76
C MET A 104 -4.89 18.22 -6.16
N GLY A 105 -5.16 16.93 -6.31
CA GLY A 105 -4.17 15.91 -6.68
C GLY A 105 -4.13 15.68 -8.19
N GLU A 106 -3.12 16.22 -8.88
CA GLU A 106 -3.09 16.20 -10.35
C GLU A 106 -2.14 15.17 -10.99
N LYS A 107 -1.14 14.65 -10.26
CA LYS A 107 0.01 14.00 -10.94
C LYS A 107 0.05 12.48 -10.94
N GLY A 108 -0.92 11.78 -10.35
CA GLY A 108 -0.95 10.30 -10.34
C GLY A 108 0.24 9.61 -9.66
N ILE A 109 1.22 10.37 -9.16
CA ILE A 109 2.43 9.97 -8.44
C ILE A 109 2.35 10.28 -6.94
N GLY A 110 1.43 11.16 -6.52
CA GLY A 110 1.31 11.62 -5.13
C GLY A 110 1.03 10.50 -4.13
N ARG A 111 0.52 9.34 -4.57
CA ARG A 111 0.38 8.11 -3.77
C ARG A 111 1.69 7.37 -3.48
N LEU A 112 2.69 7.51 -4.35
CA LEU A 112 4.01 6.92 -4.16
C LEU A 112 4.78 7.61 -3.01
N SER A 113 4.29 8.76 -2.56
CA SER A 113 4.77 9.45 -1.37
C SER A 113 4.66 8.63 -0.09
N VAL A 114 3.78 7.62 -0.03
CA VAL A 114 3.71 6.69 1.09
C VAL A 114 5.08 6.07 1.38
N SER A 115 5.87 5.79 0.33
CA SER A 115 7.20 5.19 0.49
C SER A 115 8.19 6.08 1.27
N TYR A 116 7.91 7.38 1.43
CA TYR A 116 8.63 8.29 2.32
C TYR A 116 8.23 8.15 3.80
N LEU A 117 7.01 7.70 4.09
CA LEU A 117 6.51 7.55 5.47
C LEU A 117 7.04 6.29 6.14
N GLY A 118 7.15 5.21 5.36
CA GLY A 118 7.54 3.90 5.89
C GLY A 118 7.81 2.91 4.77
N SER A 119 8.59 1.87 5.09
CA SER A 119 8.88 0.81 4.12
C SER A 119 7.79 -0.26 4.08
N PRO A 120 7.44 -0.97 5.18
CA PRO A 120 6.23 -1.77 5.20
C PRO A 120 5.01 -0.85 5.30
N MET A 121 4.01 -1.11 4.48
CA MET A 121 2.72 -0.44 4.48
C MET A 121 1.62 -1.50 4.59
N LEU A 122 0.70 -1.30 5.53
CA LEU A 122 -0.63 -1.88 5.51
C LEU A 122 -1.61 -0.76 5.13
N MET A 123 -2.29 -0.92 3.99
CA MET A 123 -3.35 -0.03 3.56
C MET A 123 -4.70 -0.66 3.88
N LEU A 124 -5.57 0.13 4.50
CA LEU A 124 -6.96 -0.22 4.75
C LEU A 124 -7.85 0.81 4.05
N THR A 125 -8.90 0.35 3.37
CA THR A 125 -9.86 1.25 2.72
C THR A 125 -11.24 0.60 2.62
N LYS A 126 -12.29 1.36 2.92
CA LYS A 126 -13.67 0.86 2.92
C LYS A 126 -14.56 1.80 2.13
N LYS A 127 -15.17 1.28 1.07
CA LYS A 127 -16.20 1.99 0.31
C LYS A 127 -17.59 1.68 0.85
N ILE A 128 -18.49 2.66 0.82
CA ILE A 128 -19.87 2.49 1.26
C ILE A 128 -20.52 1.32 0.49
N GLY A 129 -21.08 0.36 1.23
CA GLY A 129 -21.73 -0.82 0.67
C GLY A 129 -20.78 -1.95 0.26
N GLU A 130 -19.47 -1.80 0.48
CA GLU A 130 -18.46 -2.80 0.14
C GLU A 130 -17.66 -3.29 1.36
N PRO A 131 -17.08 -4.51 1.31
CA PRO A 131 -16.18 -5.00 2.36
C PRO A 131 -14.93 -4.11 2.51
N LEU A 132 -14.32 -4.16 3.69
CA LEU A 132 -13.03 -3.53 3.93
C LEU A 132 -11.97 -4.18 3.02
N GLN A 133 -11.21 -3.38 2.30
CA GLN A 133 -10.08 -3.86 1.50
C GLN A 133 -8.79 -3.63 2.29
N ALA A 134 -7.93 -4.64 2.30
CA ALA A 134 -6.61 -4.58 2.92
C ALA A 134 -5.52 -4.97 1.93
N LEU A 135 -4.44 -4.21 1.90
CA LEU A 135 -3.26 -4.44 1.07
C LEU A 135 -2.01 -4.33 1.92
N TYR A 136 -1.09 -5.29 1.77
CA TYR A 136 0.21 -5.24 2.42
C TYR A 136 1.34 -5.17 1.39
N PHE A 137 2.25 -4.23 1.56
CA PHE A 137 3.39 -4.08 0.66
C PHE A 137 4.62 -3.50 1.37
N ASP A 138 5.81 -4.01 1.03
CA ASP A 138 7.07 -3.41 1.45
C ASP A 138 7.73 -2.68 0.28
N TRP A 139 7.79 -1.35 0.35
CA TRP A 139 8.31 -0.48 -0.70
C TRP A 139 9.77 -0.77 -1.06
N ARG A 140 10.55 -1.34 -0.14
CA ARG A 140 11.94 -1.75 -0.42
C ARG A 140 12.03 -2.81 -1.52
N THR A 141 10.95 -3.51 -1.82
CA THR A 141 10.87 -4.44 -2.97
C THR A 141 11.14 -3.72 -4.29
N LEU A 142 10.71 -2.45 -4.40
CA LEU A 142 10.90 -1.63 -5.60
C LEU A 142 12.32 -1.07 -5.72
N GLU A 143 13.13 -1.12 -4.67
CA GLU A 143 14.53 -0.69 -4.70
C GLU A 143 15.42 -1.69 -5.46
N ASN A 144 14.89 -2.88 -5.81
CA ASN A 144 15.63 -3.92 -6.51
C ASN A 144 15.95 -3.56 -7.98
N PHE A 145 17.20 -3.75 -8.40
CA PHE A 145 17.68 -3.37 -9.74
C PHE A 145 17.32 -4.38 -10.84
N ASN A 146 17.07 -5.63 -10.45
CA ASN A 146 16.87 -6.75 -11.35
C ASN A 146 15.38 -7.03 -11.60
N LEU A 147 14.50 -6.71 -10.66
CA LEU A 147 13.05 -6.93 -10.75
C LEU A 147 12.36 -6.04 -11.79
N PHE A 148 11.38 -6.62 -12.47
CA PHE A 148 10.39 -5.91 -13.27
C PHE A 148 9.10 -5.77 -12.47
N LEU A 149 8.35 -4.69 -12.73
CA LEU A 149 7.13 -4.38 -11.97
C LEU A 149 6.09 -5.52 -12.09
N ASP A 150 5.91 -6.07 -13.29
CA ASP A 150 4.96 -7.16 -13.57
C ASP A 150 5.32 -8.50 -12.89
N ASN A 151 6.46 -8.57 -12.20
CA ASN A 151 6.90 -9.76 -11.47
C ASN A 151 6.75 -9.62 -9.96
N ILE A 152 6.14 -8.53 -9.49
CA ILE A 152 5.90 -8.27 -8.07
C ILE A 152 4.42 -8.48 -7.78
N ASN A 153 4.13 -9.45 -6.92
CA ASN A 153 2.82 -9.66 -6.34
C ASN A 153 2.56 -8.62 -5.24
N ILE A 154 1.43 -7.92 -5.33
CA ILE A 154 0.95 -7.01 -4.29
C ILE A 154 -0.36 -7.60 -3.76
N PRO A 155 -0.34 -8.31 -2.62
CA PRO A 155 -1.51 -9.03 -2.16
C PRO A 155 -2.59 -8.06 -1.66
N ILE A 156 -3.84 -8.35 -2.06
CA ILE A 156 -5.05 -7.63 -1.65
C ILE A 156 -6.05 -8.67 -1.14
N VAL A 157 -6.79 -8.33 -0.09
CA VAL A 157 -7.90 -9.14 0.44
C VAL A 157 -9.09 -8.27 0.79
N SER A 158 -10.29 -8.84 0.64
CA SER A 158 -11.54 -8.29 1.16
C SER A 158 -11.86 -8.93 2.51
N ILE A 159 -12.08 -8.10 3.53
CA ILE A 159 -12.39 -8.48 4.91
C ILE A 159 -13.86 -8.15 5.16
N LYS A 160 -14.69 -9.17 5.40
CA LYS A 160 -16.15 -9.00 5.54
C LYS A 160 -16.58 -8.67 6.96
N ASN A 161 -15.86 -9.18 7.95
CA ASN A 161 -16.10 -8.99 9.37
C ASN A 161 -14.75 -8.83 10.10
N GLU A 162 -14.79 -8.29 11.31
CA GLU A 162 -13.58 -8.02 12.10
C GLU A 162 -12.85 -9.29 12.53
N GLU A 163 -13.58 -10.38 12.75
CA GLU A 163 -13.03 -11.68 13.16
C GLU A 163 -12.07 -12.27 12.10
N GLU A 164 -12.33 -11.98 10.82
CA GLU A 164 -11.46 -12.37 9.71
C GLU A 164 -10.17 -11.55 9.63
N PHE A 165 -10.10 -10.36 10.25
CA PHE A 165 -9.01 -9.41 10.00
C PHE A 165 -7.63 -10.00 10.29
N ILE A 166 -7.44 -10.61 11.45
CA ILE A 166 -6.14 -11.18 11.86
C ILE A 166 -5.72 -12.31 10.91
N ILE A 167 -6.66 -13.17 10.53
CA ILE A 167 -6.43 -14.28 9.60
C ILE A 167 -6.02 -13.74 8.22
N GLN A 168 -6.74 -12.73 7.75
CA GLN A 168 -6.48 -12.09 6.46
C GLN A 168 -5.16 -11.30 6.44
N PHE A 169 -4.79 -10.67 7.55
CA PHE A 169 -3.50 -10.02 7.69
C PHE A 169 -2.33 -11.01 7.63
N GLU A 170 -2.44 -12.15 8.32
CA GLU A 170 -1.43 -13.21 8.22
C GLU A 170 -1.38 -13.83 6.82
N TYR A 171 -2.53 -13.94 6.14
CA TYR A 171 -2.58 -14.34 4.74
C TYR A 171 -1.86 -13.34 3.83
N LEU A 172 -2.11 -12.03 3.97
CA LEU A 172 -1.42 -10.97 3.23
C LEU A 172 0.11 -11.06 3.39
N LYS A 173 0.61 -11.26 4.62
CA LYS A 173 2.04 -11.45 4.88
C LYS A 173 2.60 -12.66 4.15
N LYS A 174 1.88 -13.80 4.17
CA LYS A 174 2.28 -15.04 3.48
C LYS A 174 2.30 -14.86 1.96
N GLU A 175 1.26 -14.27 1.38
CA GLU A 175 1.19 -14.00 -0.06
C GLU A 175 2.26 -13.01 -0.51
N PHE A 176 2.58 -11.99 0.29
CA PHE A 176 3.68 -11.08 -0.01
C PHE A 176 5.04 -11.81 -0.01
N LEU A 177 5.26 -12.73 0.93
CA LEU A 177 6.51 -13.51 1.01
C LEU A 177 6.72 -14.43 -0.21
N LYS A 178 5.66 -14.76 -0.97
CA LYS A 178 5.79 -15.48 -2.25
C LYS A 178 6.52 -14.68 -3.33
N ASN A 179 6.72 -13.36 -3.15
CA ASN A 179 7.66 -12.62 -3.99
C ASN A 179 9.10 -13.14 -3.89
N PHE A 180 9.45 -13.80 -2.78
CA PHE A 180 10.81 -14.28 -2.50
C PHE A 180 10.89 -15.80 -2.47
N TYR A 181 9.85 -16.47 -1.98
CA TYR A 181 9.79 -17.93 -1.88
C TYR A 181 8.88 -18.53 -2.95
N SER A 182 9.19 -19.73 -3.41
CA SER A 182 8.28 -20.51 -4.26
C SER A 182 7.26 -21.28 -3.41
N ASP A 183 6.03 -21.38 -3.90
CA ASP A 183 4.96 -22.21 -3.37
C ASP A 183 4.74 -23.49 -4.21
N ASN A 184 5.72 -23.87 -5.03
CA ASN A 184 5.67 -25.10 -5.81
C ASN A 184 5.56 -26.33 -4.88
N PRO A 185 4.59 -27.23 -5.10
CA PRO A 185 4.40 -28.41 -4.25
C PRO A 185 5.56 -29.42 -4.35
N ASP A 186 6.36 -29.37 -5.42
CA ASP A 186 7.57 -30.18 -5.59
C ASP A 186 8.76 -29.50 -4.86
N PRO A 187 9.32 -30.12 -3.79
CA PRO A 187 10.37 -29.51 -2.98
C PRO A 187 11.64 -29.12 -3.76
N GLU A 188 12.03 -29.91 -4.76
CA GLU A 188 13.24 -29.62 -5.55
C GLU A 188 13.01 -28.44 -6.49
N LYS A 189 11.81 -28.36 -7.10
CA LYS A 189 11.44 -27.20 -7.90
C LYS A 189 11.28 -25.95 -7.05
N ALA A 190 10.64 -26.05 -5.88
CA ALA A 190 10.47 -24.93 -4.96
C ALA A 190 11.83 -24.36 -4.52
N LYS A 191 12.80 -25.23 -4.20
CA LYS A 191 14.16 -24.83 -3.86
C LYS A 191 14.85 -24.12 -5.02
N LYS A 192 14.74 -24.66 -6.25
CA LYS A 192 15.32 -24.05 -7.44
C LYS A 192 14.72 -22.67 -7.74
N GLU A 193 13.40 -22.57 -7.78
CA GLU A 193 12.69 -21.31 -8.06
C GLU A 193 12.95 -20.25 -6.98
N THR A 194 13.03 -20.66 -5.71
CA THR A 194 13.43 -19.75 -4.62
C THR A 194 14.85 -19.24 -4.80
N ALA A 195 15.79 -20.12 -5.20
CA ALA A 195 17.17 -19.71 -5.47
C ALA A 195 17.24 -18.72 -6.65
N GLU A 196 16.43 -18.91 -7.70
CA GLU A 196 16.31 -17.97 -8.83
C GLU A 196 15.77 -16.61 -8.38
N LYS A 197 14.71 -16.58 -7.55
CA LYS A 197 14.20 -15.33 -6.96
C LYS A 197 15.26 -14.63 -6.11
N PHE A 198 16.00 -15.37 -5.29
CA PHE A 198 17.07 -14.83 -4.44
C PHE A 198 18.27 -14.33 -5.27
N ALA A 199 18.55 -14.94 -6.42
CA ALA A 199 19.60 -14.48 -7.32
C ALA A 199 19.34 -13.06 -7.86
N LEU A 200 18.07 -12.65 -8.01
CA LEU A 200 17.70 -11.27 -8.37
C LEU A 200 18.10 -10.24 -7.30
N TRP A 201 18.41 -10.69 -6.09
CA TRP A 201 18.87 -9.88 -4.97
C TRP A 201 20.37 -10.04 -4.69
N SER A 202 21.16 -10.58 -5.63
CA SER A 202 22.59 -10.85 -5.42
C SER A 202 23.39 -9.65 -4.89
N ASP A 203 23.08 -8.46 -5.40
CA ASP A 203 23.74 -7.20 -5.04
C ASP A 203 23.06 -6.47 -3.86
N GLN A 204 21.92 -6.99 -3.39
CA GLN A 204 21.03 -6.35 -2.42
C GLN A 204 20.54 -7.32 -1.33
N LYS A 205 21.36 -8.32 -0.96
CA LYS A 205 20.98 -9.39 -0.01
C LYS A 205 20.56 -8.84 1.36
N GLU A 206 21.24 -7.82 1.86
CA GLU A 206 20.89 -7.20 3.14
C GLU A 206 19.49 -6.55 3.12
N VAL A 207 19.09 -5.98 1.97
CA VAL A 207 17.76 -5.40 1.79
C VAL A 207 16.71 -6.51 1.78
N LEU A 208 16.97 -7.60 1.06
CA LEU A 208 16.11 -8.79 1.05
C LEU A 208 15.90 -9.34 2.47
N ASP A 209 16.98 -9.55 3.22
CA ASP A 209 16.92 -10.07 4.59
C ASP A 209 16.11 -9.14 5.51
N LYS A 210 16.28 -7.83 5.37
CA LYS A 210 15.49 -6.83 6.10
C LYS A 210 14.00 -6.91 5.74
N ILE A 211 13.63 -7.05 4.47
CA ILE A 211 12.23 -7.17 4.03
C ILE A 211 11.60 -8.43 4.61
N ILE A 212 12.27 -9.58 4.47
CA ILE A 212 11.78 -10.88 4.95
C ILE A 212 11.64 -10.84 6.48
N LYS A 213 12.65 -10.34 7.19
CA LYS A 213 12.61 -10.22 8.66
C LYS A 213 11.50 -9.28 9.11
N SER A 214 11.38 -8.10 8.49
CA SER A 214 10.34 -7.12 8.83
C SER A 214 8.95 -7.71 8.63
N THR A 215 8.72 -8.36 7.49
CA THR A 215 7.43 -8.99 7.19
C THR A 215 7.11 -10.11 8.16
N LYS A 216 8.06 -11.04 8.44
CA LYS A 216 7.79 -12.17 9.34
C LYS A 216 7.55 -11.74 10.80
N THR A 217 8.21 -10.68 11.24
CA THR A 217 8.15 -10.18 12.63
C THR A 217 7.12 -9.07 12.83
N LEU A 218 6.39 -8.69 11.79
CA LEU A 218 5.32 -7.69 11.90
C LEU A 218 4.14 -8.31 12.64
N ILE A 219 3.76 -7.68 13.74
CA ILE A 219 2.63 -8.04 14.60
C ILE A 219 1.76 -6.79 14.73
N LEU A 220 0.45 -6.97 14.73
CA LEU A 220 -0.49 -5.88 15.00
C LEU A 220 -0.62 -5.74 16.51
N ASN A 221 -0.66 -4.49 16.96
CA ASN A 221 -0.92 -4.19 18.36
C ASN A 221 -2.35 -4.53 18.77
N ASP A 222 -2.56 -4.81 20.06
CA ASP A 222 -3.86 -5.26 20.58
C ASP A 222 -4.98 -4.23 20.33
N PHE A 223 -4.67 -2.94 20.45
CA PHE A 223 -5.61 -1.84 20.20
C PHE A 223 -5.89 -1.58 18.71
N PHE A 224 -5.14 -2.20 17.78
CA PHE A 224 -5.15 -1.84 16.37
C PHE A 224 -6.56 -1.98 15.75
N LEU A 225 -7.28 -3.06 16.08
CA LEU A 225 -8.63 -3.25 15.56
C LEU A 225 -9.61 -2.21 16.11
N ASP A 226 -9.49 -1.88 17.39
CA ASP A 226 -10.44 -1.02 18.08
C ASP A 226 -10.24 0.47 17.73
N GLU A 227 -9.00 0.92 17.55
CA GLU A 227 -8.69 2.34 17.32
C GLU A 227 -8.44 2.71 15.86
N ILE A 228 -8.08 1.75 15.00
CA ILE A 228 -7.68 2.03 13.60
C ILE A 228 -8.66 1.41 12.60
N VAL A 229 -9.26 0.26 12.90
CA VAL A 229 -10.16 -0.43 11.95
C VAL A 229 -11.64 -0.04 12.14
N LYS A 230 -12.05 0.27 13.38
CA LYS A 230 -13.42 0.67 13.70
C LYS A 230 -13.73 2.15 13.46
N ASP A 231 -12.70 2.99 13.45
CA ASP A 231 -12.76 4.43 13.14
C ASP A 231 -13.03 4.69 11.65
#